data_AF-A0AAU1DDC5-F1
#
_entry.id   AF-A0AAU1DDC5-F1
#
_cell.length_a   1.000
_cell.length_b   1.000
_cell.length_c   1.000
_cell.angle_alpha   90.00
_cell.angle_beta   90.00
_cell.angle_gamma   90.00
#
_symmetry.space_group_name_H-M   'P 1'
#
loop_
_entity.id
_entity.type
_entity.pdbx_description
1 polymer ?
#
loop_
_entity_poly.entity_id
_entity_poly.type
_entity_poly.pdbx_seq_one_letter_code
_entity_poly.pdbx_strand_id
1 'polypeptide(L)'
;MSDYYDLFLAVDMPPDLPEPVLQELSWLLGQANMPTDLKSTDWESWGGPWQAFDGGSASHSFDGADVSLLVRATNRPNLDGSEPWALTVRTCVHEDDFGVTMDVVGWLLRHAITQGWVGFVRDSALGQVQHLVRHEDGFDLVDVRPAGQPKRVPWSSR
;
A
#
# COMPACT_ATOMS: atom_id res chain seq x y z
N MET A 1 7.88 18.15 16.30
CA MET A 1 8.22 16.75 16.00
C MET A 1 7.23 16.36 14.96
N SER A 2 7.68 15.99 13.78
CA SER A 2 6.79 15.52 12.74
C SER A 2 6.69 14.01 12.87
N ASP A 3 5.46 13.51 12.91
CA ASP A 3 5.22 12.07 13.00
C ASP A 3 5.28 11.45 11.60
N TYR A 4 5.74 10.20 11.53
CA TYR A 4 5.77 9.39 10.31
C TYR A 4 4.95 8.12 10.49
N TYR A 5 4.46 7.58 9.38
CA TYR A 5 3.72 6.33 9.33
C TYR A 5 4.45 5.31 8.44
N ASP A 6 4.66 4.09 8.94
CA ASP A 6 5.12 2.95 8.15
C ASP A 6 3.88 2.35 7.49
N LEU A 7 3.65 2.69 6.23
CA LEU A 7 2.57 2.12 5.43
C LEU A 7 3.08 0.83 4.79
N PHE A 8 2.37 -0.27 5.02
CA PHE A 8 2.56 -1.52 4.30
C PHE A 8 1.25 -1.94 3.64
N LEU A 9 1.32 -2.38 2.39
CA LEU A 9 0.20 -2.89 1.60
C LEU A 9 0.63 -4.10 0.78
N ALA A 10 -0.18 -5.15 0.74
CA ALA A 10 -0.02 -6.28 -0.15
C ALA A 10 -1.38 -6.72 -0.69
N VAL A 11 -1.55 -6.61 -2.01
CA VAL A 11 -2.81 -6.93 -2.70
C VAL A 11 -2.55 -7.56 -4.05
N ASP A 12 -3.50 -8.37 -4.50
CA ASP A 12 -3.59 -8.80 -5.90
C ASP A 12 -4.53 -7.84 -6.66
N MET A 13 -4.19 -7.55 -7.91
CA MET A 13 -4.97 -6.75 -8.87
C MET A 13 -5.41 -7.65 -10.04
N PRO A 14 -6.52 -7.33 -10.72
CA PRO A 14 -7.05 -8.17 -11.79
C PRO A 14 -6.10 -8.24 -12.99
N PRO A 15 -6.11 -9.35 -13.74
CA PRO A 15 -5.18 -9.58 -14.86
C PRO A 15 -5.35 -8.57 -16.01
N ASP A 16 -6.55 -8.03 -16.18
CA ASP A 16 -7.01 -7.11 -17.20
C ASP A 16 -7.11 -5.66 -16.70
N LEU A 17 -6.28 -5.30 -15.71
CA LEU A 17 -6.20 -3.93 -15.19
C LEU A 17 -6.11 -2.92 -16.35
N PRO A 18 -7.01 -1.92 -16.43
CA PRO A 18 -7.02 -0.97 -17.54
C PRO A 18 -5.68 -0.26 -17.69
N GLU A 19 -5.21 -0.10 -18.93
CA GLU A 19 -3.91 0.49 -19.23
C GLU A 19 -3.68 1.87 -18.54
N PRO A 20 -4.65 2.81 -18.51
CA PRO A 20 -4.45 4.07 -17.79
C PRO A 20 -4.22 3.89 -16.29
N VAL A 21 -4.87 2.90 -15.67
CA VAL A 21 -4.70 2.56 -14.25
C VAL A 21 -3.32 1.95 -14.03
N LEU A 22 -2.89 1.06 -14.92
CA LEU A 22 -1.55 0.45 -14.84
C LEU A 22 -0.44 1.48 -15.00
N GLN A 23 -0.59 2.46 -15.90
CA GLN A 23 0.37 3.54 -16.11
C GLN A 23 0.47 4.45 -14.88
N GLU A 24 -0.66 4.91 -14.36
CA GLU A 24 -0.67 5.74 -13.14
C GLU A 24 -0.12 4.97 -11.94
N LEU A 25 -0.52 3.71 -11.75
CA LEU A 25 0.05 2.86 -10.70
C LEU A 25 1.57 2.73 -10.85
N SER A 26 2.06 2.39 -12.05
CA SER A 26 3.51 2.24 -12.29
C SER A 26 4.28 3.54 -12.01
N TRP A 27 3.70 4.70 -12.34
CA TRP A 27 4.28 6.00 -12.00
C TRP A 27 4.31 6.23 -10.50
N LEU A 28 3.20 5.97 -9.78
CA LEU A 28 3.13 6.08 -8.32
C LEU A 28 4.18 5.23 -7.60
N LEU A 29 4.55 4.07 -8.16
CA LEU A 29 5.58 3.17 -7.63
C LEU A 29 7.03 3.56 -8.00
N GLY A 30 7.25 4.67 -8.72
CA GLY A 30 8.59 5.05 -9.18
C GLY A 30 9.05 4.37 -10.48
N GLN A 31 8.19 3.58 -11.14
CA GLN A 31 8.59 2.63 -12.19
C GLN A 31 8.28 3.12 -13.62
N ALA A 32 7.58 4.25 -13.77
CA ALA A 32 7.21 4.82 -15.05
C ALA A 32 7.22 6.36 -15.01
N ASN A 33 7.14 6.97 -16.20
CA ASN A 33 6.94 8.41 -16.34
C ASN A 33 5.51 8.81 -15.97
N MET A 34 5.34 10.05 -15.52
CA MET A 34 4.03 10.60 -15.17
C MET A 34 3.06 10.55 -16.37
N PRO A 35 1.85 9.98 -16.21
CA PRO A 35 0.83 10.02 -17.24
C PRO A 35 0.27 11.45 -17.40
N THR A 36 -0.44 11.69 -18.51
CA THR A 36 -1.04 13.01 -18.79
C THR A 36 -2.20 13.34 -17.86
N ASP A 37 -3.00 12.33 -17.50
CA ASP A 37 -4.16 12.46 -16.62
C ASP A 37 -3.97 11.58 -15.40
N LEU A 38 -4.15 12.17 -14.21
CA LEU A 38 -4.10 11.46 -12.93
C LEU A 38 -5.52 11.35 -12.34
N LYS A 39 -5.83 10.19 -11.76
CA LYS A 39 -7.13 9.85 -11.16
C LYS A 39 -7.04 9.40 -9.71
N SER A 40 -5.82 9.20 -9.20
CA SER A 40 -5.55 8.72 -7.85
C SER A 40 -6.04 9.64 -6.75
N THR A 41 -5.88 10.95 -6.93
CA THR A 41 -6.38 11.98 -6.02
C THR A 41 -6.43 13.34 -6.74
N ASP A 42 -6.96 14.35 -6.08
CA ASP A 42 -6.91 15.75 -6.52
C ASP A 42 -5.54 16.37 -6.19
N TRP A 43 -4.54 16.05 -7.01
CA TRP A 43 -3.16 16.51 -6.82
C TRP A 43 -2.99 18.04 -6.78
N GLU A 44 -3.87 18.80 -7.44
CA GLU A 44 -3.77 20.26 -7.46
C GLU A 44 -4.00 20.85 -6.06
N SER A 45 -4.96 20.29 -5.31
CA SER A 45 -5.24 20.69 -3.93
C SER A 45 -4.07 20.40 -2.96
N TRP A 46 -3.15 19.52 -3.34
CA TRP A 46 -1.99 19.10 -2.55
C TRP A 46 -0.65 19.70 -3.02
N GLY A 47 -0.68 20.68 -3.93
CA GLY A 47 0.54 21.37 -4.39
C GLY A 47 1.28 20.69 -5.55
N GLY A 48 0.68 19.65 -6.14
CA GLY A 48 1.17 18.98 -7.35
C GLY A 48 1.34 17.47 -7.17
N PRO A 49 1.57 16.74 -8.27
CA PRO A 49 1.72 15.28 -8.24
C PRO A 49 3.12 14.83 -7.83
N TRP A 50 3.20 13.75 -7.04
CA TRP A 50 4.44 13.02 -6.76
C TRP A 50 4.21 11.51 -6.72
N GLN A 51 5.32 10.77 -6.74
CA GLN A 51 5.33 9.32 -6.71
C GLN A 51 5.13 8.84 -5.27
N ALA A 52 3.87 8.72 -4.83
CA ALA A 52 3.51 8.46 -3.43
C ALA A 52 4.11 7.16 -2.83
N PHE A 53 4.47 6.21 -3.69
CA PHE A 53 5.02 4.91 -3.30
C PHE A 53 6.39 4.66 -3.93
N ASP A 54 7.11 5.69 -4.39
CA ASP A 54 8.49 5.49 -4.81
C ASP A 54 9.33 4.91 -3.67
N GLY A 55 10.29 4.06 -4.03
CA GLY A 55 11.06 3.28 -3.08
C GLY A 55 12.41 2.87 -3.63
N GLY A 56 13.01 1.83 -3.05
CA GLY A 56 14.34 1.36 -3.43
C GLY A 56 15.47 2.01 -2.65
N SER A 57 15.15 2.70 -1.54
CA SER A 57 16.13 3.28 -0.62
C SER A 57 15.82 2.90 0.83
N ALA A 58 16.76 3.19 1.74
CA ALA A 58 16.55 2.98 3.16
C ALA A 58 15.39 3.87 3.65
N SER A 59 14.51 3.30 4.47
CA SER A 59 13.35 4.03 4.99
C SER A 59 13.82 5.15 5.93
N HIS A 60 13.16 6.32 5.84
CA HIS A 60 13.62 7.51 6.56
C HIS A 60 13.47 7.38 8.09
N SER A 61 12.31 6.90 8.53
CA SER A 61 11.92 6.88 9.95
C SER A 61 11.72 5.47 10.52
N PHE A 62 11.92 4.44 9.71
CA PHE A 62 11.70 3.06 10.12
C PHE A 62 12.87 2.15 9.73
N ASP A 63 13.03 1.03 10.44
CA ASP A 63 14.04 0.04 10.09
C ASP A 63 13.79 -0.54 8.69
N GLY A 64 14.86 -0.82 7.94
CA GLY A 64 14.78 -1.47 6.62
C GLY A 64 14.65 -0.48 5.46
N ALA A 65 14.01 -0.91 4.37
CA ALA A 65 13.87 -0.15 3.14
C ALA A 65 12.41 0.11 2.79
N ASP A 66 12.18 1.22 2.09
CA ASP A 66 10.93 1.49 1.39
C ASP A 66 10.98 0.75 0.04
N VAL A 67 9.95 -0.02 -0.28
CA VAL A 67 9.94 -0.97 -1.40
C VAL A 67 8.56 -1.03 -2.01
N SER A 68 8.51 -0.85 -3.33
CA SER A 68 7.29 -1.00 -4.12
C SER A 68 7.54 -1.89 -5.32
N LEU A 69 6.70 -2.91 -5.49
CA LEU A 69 6.85 -3.90 -6.54
C LEU A 69 5.49 -4.35 -7.08
N LEU A 70 5.34 -4.31 -8.40
CA LEU A 70 4.19 -4.83 -9.13
C LEU A 70 4.68 -5.90 -10.11
N VAL A 71 4.21 -7.13 -9.96
CA VAL A 71 4.64 -8.27 -10.79
C VAL A 71 3.47 -9.12 -11.23
N ARG A 72 3.60 -9.83 -12.36
CA ARG A 72 2.64 -10.87 -12.74
C ARG A 72 2.80 -12.09 -11.82
N ALA A 73 1.69 -12.58 -11.27
CA ALA A 73 1.66 -13.75 -10.42
C ALA A 73 1.59 -15.05 -11.24
N THR A 74 2.57 -15.27 -12.13
CA THR A 74 2.63 -16.39 -13.09
C THR A 74 2.52 -17.78 -12.45
N ASN A 75 2.96 -17.91 -11.20
CA ASN A 75 2.90 -19.17 -10.44
C ASN A 75 1.57 -19.40 -9.70
N ARG A 76 0.63 -18.44 -9.77
CA ARG A 76 -0.69 -18.49 -9.14
C ARG A 76 -1.76 -17.95 -10.12
N PRO A 77 -1.94 -18.58 -11.30
CA PRO A 77 -2.94 -18.13 -12.25
C PRO A 77 -4.36 -18.36 -11.69
N ASN A 78 -5.31 -17.58 -12.19
CA ASN A 78 -6.72 -17.78 -11.99
C ASN A 78 -7.20 -19.08 -12.66
N LEU A 79 -8.43 -19.52 -12.35
CA LEU A 79 -9.02 -20.74 -12.91
C LEU A 79 -9.14 -20.72 -14.44
N ASP A 80 -9.27 -19.54 -15.04
CA ASP A 80 -9.32 -19.34 -16.50
C ASP A 80 -7.93 -19.23 -17.14
N GLY A 81 -6.85 -19.38 -16.36
CA GLY A 81 -5.47 -19.27 -16.81
C GLY A 81 -4.93 -17.84 -16.87
N SER A 82 -5.74 -16.82 -16.54
CA SER A 82 -5.28 -15.44 -16.49
C SER A 82 -4.35 -15.21 -15.30
N GLU A 83 -3.35 -14.34 -15.46
CA GLU A 83 -2.35 -14.07 -14.43
C GLU A 83 -2.64 -12.75 -13.72
N PRO A 84 -3.06 -12.75 -12.45
CA PRO A 84 -3.27 -11.52 -11.71
C PRO A 84 -1.94 -10.79 -11.52
N TRP A 85 -2.00 -9.49 -11.20
CA TRP A 85 -0.84 -8.78 -10.72
C TRP A 85 -0.77 -8.92 -9.20
N ALA A 86 0.44 -9.12 -8.67
CA ALA A 86 0.72 -9.02 -7.24
C ALA A 86 1.44 -7.69 -6.98
N LEU A 87 0.85 -6.86 -6.13
CA LEU A 87 1.40 -5.61 -5.66
C LEU A 87 1.85 -5.73 -4.21
N THR A 88 3.04 -5.23 -3.90
CA THR A 88 3.48 -4.97 -2.54
C THR A 88 4.08 -3.58 -2.45
N VAL A 89 3.67 -2.82 -1.44
CA VAL A 89 4.16 -1.48 -1.14
C VAL A 89 4.56 -1.45 0.33
N ARG A 90 5.72 -0.87 0.61
CA ARG A 90 6.12 -0.39 1.92
C ARG A 90 6.74 0.98 1.75
N THR A 91 6.23 1.99 2.44
CA THR A 91 6.78 3.34 2.37
C THR A 91 6.63 4.10 3.69
N CYS A 92 7.59 4.99 3.95
CA CYS A 92 7.53 5.95 5.03
C CYS A 92 6.73 7.19 4.61
N VAL A 93 5.63 7.46 5.28
CA VAL A 93 4.72 8.57 4.97
C VAL A 93 4.86 9.65 6.04
N HIS A 94 5.11 10.90 5.64
CA HIS A 94 5.09 12.04 6.56
C HIS A 94 3.64 12.37 6.98
N GLU A 95 3.41 12.85 8.20
CA GLU A 95 2.06 13.16 8.70
C GLU A 95 1.28 14.13 7.79
N ASP A 96 1.95 15.15 7.25
CA ASP A 96 1.34 16.13 6.34
C ASP A 96 0.86 15.47 5.02
N ASP A 97 1.49 14.38 4.61
CA ASP A 97 1.18 13.64 3.38
C ASP A 97 0.24 12.46 3.64
N PHE A 98 -0.15 12.21 4.90
CA PHE A 98 -0.93 11.02 5.25
C PHE A 98 -2.30 11.01 4.58
N GLY A 99 -3.01 12.15 4.59
CA GLY A 99 -4.35 12.26 4.00
C GLY A 99 -4.37 11.95 2.50
N VAL A 100 -3.52 12.64 1.73
CA VAL A 100 -3.36 12.40 0.29
C VAL A 100 -2.88 10.99 -0.01
N THR A 101 -1.97 10.42 0.79
CA THR A 101 -1.53 9.04 0.64
C THR A 101 -2.70 8.07 0.84
N MET A 102 -3.58 8.32 1.81
CA MET A 102 -4.78 7.49 2.02
C MET A 102 -5.80 7.63 0.89
N ASP A 103 -5.91 8.79 0.25
CA ASP A 103 -6.72 8.96 -0.97
C ASP A 103 -6.17 8.07 -2.11
N VAL A 104 -4.85 8.09 -2.32
CA VAL A 104 -4.18 7.25 -3.33
C VAL A 104 -4.36 5.76 -2.99
N VAL A 105 -4.23 5.37 -1.72
CA VAL A 105 -4.51 3.99 -1.27
C VAL A 105 -5.97 3.62 -1.56
N GLY A 106 -6.92 4.51 -1.25
CA GLY A 106 -8.33 4.31 -1.56
C GLY A 106 -8.58 4.11 -3.05
N TRP A 107 -7.93 4.91 -3.91
CA TRP A 107 -7.98 4.72 -5.36
C TRP A 107 -7.43 3.38 -5.80
N LEU A 108 -6.27 3.01 -5.29
CA LEU A 108 -5.62 1.73 -5.61
C LEU A 108 -6.50 0.55 -5.21
N LEU A 109 -7.05 0.58 -4.00
CA LEU A 109 -7.87 -0.50 -3.45
C LEU A 109 -9.22 -0.67 -4.15
N ARG A 110 -9.74 0.34 -4.87
CA ARG A 110 -10.89 0.17 -5.76
C ARG A 110 -10.59 -0.76 -6.93
N HIS A 111 -9.32 -0.89 -7.32
CA HIS A 111 -8.87 -1.76 -8.40
C HIS A 111 -8.35 -3.12 -7.91
N ALA A 112 -8.18 -3.32 -6.61
CA ALA A 112 -7.70 -4.58 -6.04
C ALA A 112 -8.81 -5.65 -6.01
N ILE A 113 -8.41 -6.92 -6.13
CA ILE A 113 -9.32 -8.08 -5.94
C ILE A 113 -9.24 -8.64 -4.51
N THR A 114 -8.12 -8.45 -3.80
CA THR A 114 -7.97 -8.88 -2.41
C THR A 114 -9.02 -8.22 -1.53
N GLN A 115 -9.65 -8.98 -0.63
CA GLN A 115 -10.63 -8.51 0.37
C GLN A 115 -10.12 -8.79 1.78
N GLY A 116 -10.60 -8.05 2.77
CA GLY A 116 -10.19 -8.20 4.16
C GLY A 116 -8.88 -7.48 4.46
N TRP A 117 -8.01 -8.10 5.26
CA TRP A 117 -6.75 -7.47 5.67
C TRP A 117 -5.78 -7.36 4.49
N VAL A 118 -5.41 -6.13 4.14
CA VAL A 118 -4.54 -5.82 2.99
C VAL A 118 -3.23 -5.15 3.39
N GLY A 119 -3.09 -4.73 4.65
CA GLY A 119 -1.93 -3.94 5.06
C GLY A 119 -2.03 -3.35 6.46
N PHE A 120 -1.11 -2.47 6.80
CA PHE A 120 -1.14 -1.72 8.05
C PHE A 120 -0.52 -0.35 7.89
N VAL A 121 -0.85 0.55 8.81
CA VAL A 121 -0.07 1.75 9.12
C VAL A 121 0.45 1.64 10.54
N ARG A 122 1.70 2.00 10.76
CA ARG A 122 2.31 2.07 12.09
C ARG A 122 2.86 3.46 12.34
N ASP A 123 2.35 4.12 13.37
CA ASP A 123 2.85 5.42 13.81
C ASP A 123 4.25 5.29 14.45
N SER A 124 5.15 6.20 14.08
CA SER A 124 6.51 6.30 14.60
C SER A 124 6.59 6.74 16.07
N ALA A 125 5.64 7.55 16.56
CA ALA A 125 5.72 8.15 17.89
C ALA A 125 5.31 7.17 19.00
N LEU A 126 4.18 6.49 18.83
CA LEU A 126 3.58 5.58 19.81
C LEU A 126 3.72 4.11 19.43
N GLY A 127 4.17 3.81 18.21
CA GLY A 127 4.24 2.44 17.70
C GLY A 127 2.87 1.79 17.51
N GLN A 128 1.79 2.59 17.50
CA GLN A 128 0.44 2.09 17.32
C GLN A 128 0.25 1.58 15.90
N VAL A 129 -0.37 0.41 15.77
CA VAL A 129 -0.61 -0.24 14.49
C VAL A 129 -2.11 -0.26 14.22
N GLN A 130 -2.49 0.24 13.05
CA GLN A 130 -3.84 0.13 12.51
C GLN A 130 -3.79 -0.76 11.26
N HIS A 131 -4.71 -1.70 11.15
CA HIS A 131 -4.81 -2.56 9.98
C HIS A 131 -5.65 -1.90 8.90
N LEU A 132 -5.19 -1.96 7.65
CA LEU A 132 -6.01 -1.63 6.49
C LEU A 132 -6.87 -2.85 6.17
N VAL A 133 -8.19 -2.67 6.23
CA VAL A 133 -9.18 -3.70 5.91
C VAL A 133 -10.03 -3.23 4.74
N ARG A 134 -9.85 -3.88 3.59
CA ARG A 134 -10.63 -3.60 2.39
C ARG A 134 -11.96 -4.38 2.39
N HIS A 135 -13.01 -3.71 1.95
CA HIS A 135 -14.33 -4.27 1.68
C HIS A 135 -14.80 -3.82 0.28
N GLU A 136 -15.97 -4.28 -0.17
CA GLU A 136 -16.49 -3.95 -1.51
C GLU A 136 -16.65 -2.44 -1.74
N ASP A 137 -17.10 -1.70 -0.72
CA ASP A 137 -17.38 -0.27 -0.81
C ASP A 137 -16.19 0.65 -0.47
N GLY A 138 -15.02 0.10 -0.14
CA GLY A 138 -13.88 0.92 0.31
C GLY A 138 -12.91 0.18 1.23
N PHE A 139 -12.35 0.90 2.20
CA PHE A 139 -11.50 0.33 3.22
C PHE A 139 -11.60 1.11 4.53
N ASP A 140 -11.28 0.45 5.63
CA ASP A 140 -11.19 1.02 6.97
C ASP A 140 -9.78 0.87 7.55
N LEU A 141 -9.41 1.81 8.41
CA LEU A 141 -8.29 1.67 9.34
C LEU A 141 -8.81 1.16 10.69
N VAL A 142 -8.40 -0.04 11.07
CA VAL A 142 -8.90 -0.71 12.28
C VAL A 142 -7.79 -0.83 13.31
N ASP A 143 -7.99 -0.22 14.48
CA ASP A 143 -7.09 -0.37 15.62
C ASP A 143 -7.02 -1.83 16.07
N VAL A 144 -5.81 -2.37 16.16
CA VAL A 144 -5.60 -3.66 16.81
C VAL A 144 -5.25 -3.43 18.26
N ARG A 145 -6.27 -3.54 19.14
CA ARG A 145 -6.00 -3.67 20.57
C ARG A 145 -5.58 -5.10 20.86
N PRO A 146 -4.45 -5.34 21.53
CA PRO A 146 -4.10 -6.69 21.96
C PRO A 146 -5.21 -7.25 22.83
N ALA A 147 -5.84 -8.33 22.37
CA ALA A 147 -6.80 -9.10 23.16
C ALA A 147 -6.04 -9.88 24.24
N GLY A 148 -5.82 -9.24 25.39
CA GLY A 148 -5.14 -9.84 26.54
C GLY A 148 -3.60 -9.80 26.49
N GLN A 149 -2.96 -10.39 27.50
CA GLN A 149 -1.50 -10.42 27.58
C GLN A 149 -0.91 -11.17 26.38
N PRO A 150 0.10 -10.62 25.69
CA PRO A 150 0.77 -11.31 24.60
C PRO A 150 1.41 -12.60 25.12
N LYS A 151 0.84 -13.73 24.73
CA LYS A 151 1.41 -15.04 25.02
C LYS A 151 2.68 -15.17 24.17
N ARG A 152 3.85 -14.97 24.79
CA ARG A 152 5.14 -15.24 24.12
C ARG A 152 5.17 -16.71 23.71
N VAL A 153 5.06 -16.97 22.41
CA VAL A 153 5.27 -18.30 21.85
C VAL A 153 6.75 -18.38 21.51
N PRO A 154 7.57 -19.12 22.27
CA PRO A 154 8.97 -19.31 21.91
C PRO A 154 9.01 -20.04 20.56
N TRP A 155 9.79 -19.51 19.61
CA TRP A 155 10.04 -20.17 18.34
C TRP A 155 10.90 -21.40 18.60
N SER A 156 10.33 -22.60 18.47
CA SER A 156 11.11 -23.84 18.45
C SER A 156 11.58 -24.09 17.02
N SER A 157 12.84 -23.84 16.74
CA SER A 157 13.50 -24.39 15.55
C SER A 157 13.43 -25.91 15.63
N ARG A 158 12.74 -26.55 14.69
CA ARG A 158 12.92 -27.98 14.40
C ARG A 158 13.98 -28.13 13.34
#